data_AF-A0A8E2EDS2-F1
#
_entry.id   AF-A0A8E2EDS2-F1
#
_cell.length_a   1.000
_cell.length_b   1.000
_cell.length_c   1.000
_cell.angle_alpha   90.00
_cell.angle_beta   90.00
_cell.angle_gamma   90.00
#
_symmetry.space_group_name_H-M   'P 1'
#
loop_
_entity.id
_entity.type
_entity.pdbx_description
1 polymer ?
#
loop_
_entity_poly.entity_id
_entity_poly.type
_entity_poly.pdbx_seq_one_letter_code
_entity_poly.pdbx_strand_id
1 'polypeptide(L)'
;FYDAPLPLLSTTFSNITRSDAPIASTDFAAQFGEVVAETFNDTQLSLLRTQVSAAHAKGIKVRYWDQPGWPIGTRNAVWRTLLDEGVDLLNVDDLRGAAGFWENKG
;
A
#
# COMPACT_ATOMS: atom_id res chain seq x y z
N PHE A 1 -10.70 5.72 15.39
CA PHE A 1 -9.41 5.31 14.79
C PHE A 1 -9.14 6.29 13.64
N TYR A 2 -7.89 6.68 13.36
CA TYR A 2 -7.59 7.75 12.38
C TYR A 2 -7.68 7.27 10.92
N ASP A 3 -7.69 5.96 10.72
CA ASP A 3 -7.79 5.28 9.44
C ASP A 3 -8.93 4.26 9.38
N ALA A 4 -9.52 4.13 8.18
CA ALA A 4 -10.54 3.14 7.86
C ALA A 4 -9.94 1.85 7.28
N PRO A 5 -10.65 0.70 7.34
CA PRO A 5 -10.16 -0.54 6.73
C PRO A 5 -10.21 -0.46 5.20
N LEU A 6 -9.04 -0.38 4.56
CA LEU A 6 -8.92 -0.20 3.10
C LEU A 6 -9.69 -1.23 2.26
N PRO A 7 -9.64 -2.55 2.54
CA PRO A 7 -10.30 -3.56 1.71
C PRO A 7 -11.83 -3.51 1.80
N LEU A 8 -12.37 -2.79 2.79
CA LEU A 8 -13.80 -2.76 3.09
C LEU A 8 -14.47 -1.43 2.71
N LEU A 9 -13.73 -0.49 2.10
CA LEU A 9 -14.24 0.82 1.70
C LEU A 9 -15.36 0.74 0.65
N SER A 10 -15.45 -0.35 -0.11
CA SER A 10 -16.52 -0.56 -1.09
C SER A 10 -17.65 -1.43 -0.56
N THR A 11 -17.56 -1.92 0.68
CA THR A 11 -18.51 -2.88 1.27
C THR A 11 -19.03 -2.37 2.62
N THR A 12 -18.59 -2.96 3.72
CA THR A 12 -19.04 -2.67 5.09
C THR A 12 -18.85 -1.20 5.46
N PHE A 13 -17.80 -0.57 4.93
CA PHE A 13 -17.45 0.84 5.19
C PHE A 13 -17.71 1.74 3.97
N SER A 14 -18.70 1.38 3.14
CA SER A 14 -19.08 2.13 1.93
C SER A 14 -19.58 3.55 2.18
N ASN A 15 -20.07 3.86 3.39
CA ASN A 15 -20.53 5.19 3.78
C ASN A 15 -19.43 6.08 4.39
N ILE A 16 -18.23 5.55 4.65
CA ILE A 16 -17.12 6.37 5.16
C ILE A 16 -16.69 7.40 4.12
N THR A 17 -16.43 8.61 4.61
CA THR A 17 -15.86 9.73 3.86
C THR A 17 -14.49 10.13 4.42
N ARG A 18 -13.77 10.97 3.68
CA ARG A 18 -12.52 11.59 4.16
C ARG A 18 -12.66 12.34 5.48
N SER A 19 -13.84 12.90 5.77
CA SER A 19 -14.10 13.63 7.03
C SER A 19 -14.17 12.69 8.23
N ASP A 20 -14.57 11.43 8.02
CA ASP A 20 -14.62 10.41 9.07
C ASP A 20 -13.24 9.77 9.27
N ALA A 21 -12.57 9.44 8.16
CA ALA A 21 -11.23 8.87 8.14
C ALA A 21 -10.43 9.42 6.94
N PRO A 22 -9.43 10.29 7.17
CA PRO A 22 -8.63 10.87 6.07
C PRO A 22 -7.68 9.86 5.41
N ILE A 23 -7.42 8.72 6.07
CA ILE A 23 -6.57 7.63 5.60
C ILE A 23 -7.39 6.33 5.64
N ALA A 24 -7.08 5.40 4.76
CA ALA A 24 -7.46 4.01 4.89
C ALA A 24 -6.20 3.14 4.83
N SER A 25 -6.15 2.13 5.69
CA SER A 25 -5.00 1.26 5.77
C SER A 25 -5.33 -0.21 5.91
N THR A 26 -4.35 -1.05 5.61
CA THR A 26 -4.43 -2.50 5.80
C THR A 26 -3.05 -3.13 5.86
N ASP A 27 -3.02 -4.34 6.39
CA ASP A 27 -1.88 -5.25 6.39
C ASP A 27 -1.53 -5.63 4.95
N PHE A 28 -0.30 -5.38 4.53
CA PHE A 28 0.17 -5.75 3.20
C PHE A 28 0.15 -7.27 2.99
N ALA A 29 0.70 -8.04 3.93
CA ALA A 29 0.80 -9.48 3.83
C ALA A 29 -0.60 -10.13 3.83
N ALA A 30 -1.58 -9.56 4.54
CA ALA A 30 -2.96 -10.05 4.48
C ALA A 30 -3.62 -9.83 3.10
N GLN A 31 -3.17 -8.85 2.31
CA GLN A 31 -3.71 -8.59 0.96
C GLN A 31 -2.94 -9.33 -0.14
N PHE A 32 -1.61 -9.37 -0.04
CA PHE A 32 -0.74 -9.81 -1.13
C PHE A 32 0.02 -11.11 -0.84
N GLY A 33 -0.05 -11.62 0.40
CA GLY A 33 0.73 -12.75 0.88
C GLY A 33 2.19 -12.39 1.14
N GLU A 34 3.01 -13.40 1.38
CA GLU A 34 4.47 -13.24 1.44
C GLU A 34 5.02 -13.01 0.02
N VAL A 35 5.47 -11.78 -0.24
CA VAL A 35 6.05 -11.41 -1.53
C VAL A 35 7.57 -11.44 -1.43
N VAL A 36 8.19 -12.40 -2.10
CA VAL A 36 9.66 -12.51 -2.24
C VAL A 36 10.18 -12.08 -3.62
N ALA A 37 9.27 -11.82 -4.58
CA ALA A 37 9.61 -11.39 -5.94
C ALA A 37 9.68 -9.87 -6.07
N GLU A 38 10.45 -9.38 -7.05
CA GLU A 38 10.56 -7.94 -7.34
C GLU A 38 9.37 -7.38 -8.16
N THR A 39 8.43 -8.22 -8.59
CA THR A 39 7.30 -7.80 -9.41
C THR A 39 6.00 -8.40 -8.88
N PHE A 40 4.93 -7.59 -8.91
CA PHE A 40 3.59 -8.08 -8.67
C PHE A 40 3.08 -8.86 -9.89
N ASN A 41 2.30 -9.91 -9.65
CA ASN A 41 1.52 -10.54 -10.70
C ASN A 41 0.25 -9.73 -11.02
N ASP A 42 -0.42 -10.07 -12.11
CA ASP A 42 -1.60 -9.36 -12.59
C ASP A 42 -2.73 -9.27 -11.56
N THR A 43 -2.94 -10.34 -10.78
CA THR A 43 -3.95 -10.38 -9.72
C THR A 43 -3.61 -9.42 -8.59
N GLN A 44 -2.35 -9.39 -8.15
CA GLN A 44 -1.88 -8.48 -7.11
C GLN A 44 -1.96 -7.01 -7.59
N LEU A 45 -1.55 -6.71 -8.82
CA LEU A 45 -1.69 -5.36 -9.40
C LEU A 45 -3.16 -4.94 -9.51
N SER A 46 -4.03 -5.85 -9.97
CA SER A 46 -5.47 -5.58 -10.06
C SER A 46 -6.08 -5.27 -8.69
N LEU A 47 -5.71 -6.03 -7.65
CA LEU A 47 -6.15 -5.79 -6.29
C LEU A 47 -5.68 -4.43 -5.76
N LEU A 48 -4.39 -4.12 -5.93
CA LEU A 48 -3.79 -2.85 -5.51
C LEU A 48 -4.52 -1.67 -6.16
N ARG A 49 -4.68 -1.68 -7.48
CA ARG A 49 -5.40 -0.64 -8.23
C ARG A 49 -6.86 -0.49 -7.80
N THR A 50 -7.52 -1.60 -7.52
CA THR A 50 -8.92 -1.59 -7.03
C THR A 50 -9.02 -0.91 -5.67
N GLN A 51 -8.12 -1.25 -4.74
CA GLN A 51 -8.10 -0.65 -3.40
C GLN A 51 -7.74 0.83 -3.44
N VAL A 52 -6.73 1.20 -4.22
CA VAL A 52 -6.32 2.61 -4.37
C VAL A 52 -7.44 3.44 -4.99
N SER A 53 -8.02 2.99 -6.11
CA SER A 53 -9.11 3.71 -6.76
C SER A 53 -10.35 3.85 -5.88
N ALA A 54 -10.71 2.84 -5.09
CA ALA A 54 -11.83 2.90 -4.15
C ALA A 54 -11.61 3.96 -3.05
N ALA A 55 -10.39 4.07 -2.51
CA ALA A 55 -10.05 5.09 -1.52
C ALA A 55 -10.01 6.49 -2.15
N HIS A 56 -9.37 6.65 -3.31
CA HIS A 56 -9.25 7.92 -4.00
C HIS A 56 -10.59 8.46 -4.49
N ALA A 57 -11.53 7.60 -4.89
CA ALA A 57 -12.91 7.99 -5.22
C ALA A 57 -13.64 8.66 -4.02
N LYS A 58 -13.17 8.41 -2.80
CA LYS A 58 -13.67 9.01 -1.55
C LYS A 58 -12.80 10.15 -1.03
N GLY A 59 -11.71 10.49 -1.73
CA GLY A 59 -10.70 11.45 -1.28
C GLY A 59 -9.89 10.97 -0.08
N ILE A 60 -9.85 9.66 0.17
CA ILE A 60 -9.16 9.03 1.30
C ILE A 60 -7.77 8.59 0.85
N LYS A 61 -6.75 8.89 1.66
CA LYS A 61 -5.36 8.49 1.39
C LYS A 61 -5.11 7.03 1.71
N VAL A 62 -4.22 6.37 0.98
CA VAL A 62 -3.92 4.95 1.15
C VAL A 62 -2.60 4.75 1.89
N ARG A 63 -2.58 3.79 2.82
CA ARG A 63 -1.37 3.27 3.47
C ARG A 63 -1.44 1.75 3.58
N TYR A 64 -0.41 1.05 3.13
CA TYR A 64 -0.20 -0.35 3.55
C TYR A 64 0.77 -0.37 4.73
N TRP A 65 0.69 -1.36 5.62
CA TRP A 65 1.68 -1.60 6.68
C TRP A 65 2.16 -3.05 6.62
N ASP A 66 3.28 -3.36 7.28
CA ASP A 66 3.94 -4.69 7.25
C ASP A 66 4.35 -5.15 5.83
N GLN A 67 4.95 -4.24 5.06
CA GLN A 67 5.59 -4.60 3.78
C GLN A 67 6.83 -5.48 4.01
N PRO A 68 7.25 -6.30 3.02
CA PRO A 68 8.47 -7.09 3.12
C PRO A 68 9.70 -6.22 3.45
N GLY A 69 10.40 -6.54 4.54
CA GLY A 69 11.65 -5.87 4.92
C GLY A 69 12.91 -6.48 4.29
N TRP A 70 12.82 -7.71 3.78
CA TRP A 70 13.92 -8.48 3.19
C TRP A 70 13.39 -9.50 2.17
N PRO A 71 14.12 -9.85 1.10
CA PRO A 71 15.39 -9.25 0.63
C PRO A 71 15.26 -7.76 0.27
N ILE A 72 16.37 -7.02 0.31
CA ILE A 72 16.36 -5.56 0.07
C ILE A 72 15.84 -5.22 -1.35
N GLY A 73 16.20 -6.02 -2.36
CA GLY A 73 15.68 -5.86 -3.72
C GLY A 73 14.15 -5.96 -3.78
N THR A 74 13.60 -7.01 -3.18
CA THR A 74 12.16 -7.23 -3.02
C THR A 74 11.49 -6.07 -2.30
N ARG A 75 11.99 -5.67 -1.13
CA ARG A 75 11.48 -4.53 -0.36
C ARG A 75 11.40 -3.26 -1.22
N ASN A 76 12.51 -2.90 -1.85
CA ASN A 76 12.58 -1.68 -2.66
C ASN A 76 11.65 -1.76 -3.88
N ALA A 77 11.50 -2.93 -4.49
CA ALA A 77 10.61 -3.12 -5.62
C ALA A 77 9.13 -3.04 -5.23
N VAL A 78 8.76 -3.59 -4.05
CA VAL A 78 7.42 -3.40 -3.46
C VAL A 78 7.16 -1.92 -3.22
N TRP A 79 8.09 -1.21 -2.59
CA TRP A 79 7.93 0.23 -2.32
C TRP A 79 7.72 1.05 -3.59
N ARG A 80 8.50 0.78 -4.65
CA ARG A 80 8.30 1.43 -5.96
C ARG A 80 6.93 1.14 -6.52
N THR A 81 6.54 -0.14 -6.56
CA THR A 81 5.23 -0.55 -7.10
C THR A 81 4.09 0.14 -6.35
N LEU A 82 4.15 0.22 -5.02
CA LEU A 82 3.11 0.91 -4.23
C LEU A 82 3.03 2.41 -4.59
N LEU A 83 4.16 3.09 -4.70
CA LEU A 83 4.19 4.51 -5.04
C LEU A 83 3.76 4.77 -6.49
N ASP A 84 4.21 3.95 -7.43
CA ASP A 84 3.86 4.03 -8.85
C ASP A 84 2.35 3.82 -9.07
N GLU A 85 1.72 2.96 -8.25
CA GLU A 85 0.28 2.67 -8.29
C GLU A 85 -0.56 3.64 -7.43
N GLY A 86 0.05 4.70 -6.87
CA GLY A 86 -0.66 5.80 -6.24
C GLY A 86 -0.93 5.66 -4.74
N VAL A 87 -0.19 4.81 -4.02
CA VAL A 87 -0.26 4.77 -2.55
C VAL A 87 0.31 6.06 -1.97
N ASP A 88 -0.49 6.74 -1.14
CA ASP A 88 -0.17 8.08 -0.62
C ASP A 88 0.88 8.08 0.50
N LEU A 89 0.90 7.02 1.31
CA LEU A 89 1.77 6.92 2.48
C LEU A 89 2.50 5.58 2.46
N LEU A 90 3.81 5.64 2.25
CA LEU A 90 4.67 4.48 2.37
C LEU A 90 5.02 4.24 3.84
N ASN A 91 4.62 3.09 4.39
CA ASN A 91 5.09 2.65 5.70
C ASN A 91 6.50 2.06 5.54
N VAL A 92 7.43 2.52 6.37
CA VAL A 92 8.85 2.15 6.28
C VAL A 92 9.44 1.97 7.68
N ASP A 93 10.06 0.82 7.91
CA ASP A 93 10.82 0.56 9.15
C ASP A 93 12.29 0.95 9.00
N ASP A 94 12.85 0.83 7.78
CA ASP A 94 14.21 1.27 7.45
C ASP A 94 14.20 2.66 6.79
N LEU A 95 14.27 3.70 7.61
CA LEU A 95 14.29 5.10 7.16
C LEU A 95 15.51 5.42 6.29
N ARG A 96 16.66 4.80 6.55
CA ARG A 96 17.87 5.03 5.75
C ARG A 96 17.70 4.40 4.37
N GLY A 97 17.16 3.19 4.31
CA GLY A 97 16.75 2.55 3.07
C GLY A 97 15.75 3.39 2.30
N ALA A 98 14.71 3.90 2.96
CA ALA A 98 13.67 4.73 2.34
C ALA A 98 14.20 6.09 1.82
N ALA A 99 15.25 6.66 2.42
CA ALA A 99 15.87 7.87 1.91
C ALA A 99 16.65 7.62 0.60
N GLY A 100 17.24 6.43 0.44
CA GLY A 100 18.15 6.11 -0.68
C GLY A 100 17.62 5.12 -1.70
N PHE A 101 16.45 4.50 -1.52
CA PHE A 101 15.98 3.43 -2.42
C PHE A 101 15.72 3.91 -3.85
N TRP A 102 15.60 5.22 -4.08
CA TRP A 102 15.52 5.79 -5.42
C TRP A 102 16.81 5.61 -6.23
N GLU A 103 17.94 5.49 -5.54
CA GLU A 103 19.27 5.49 -6.15
C GLU A 103 19.68 4.10 -6.66
N ASN A 104 19.17 3.02 -6.06
CA ASN A 104 19.58 1.65 -6.35
C ASN A 104 18.40 0.67 -6.28
N LYS A 105 18.34 -0.29 -7.21
CA LYS A 105 17.27 -1.31 -7.23
C LYS A 105 17.25 -2.20 -5.99
N GLY A 106 18.43 -2.49 -5.46
CA GLY A 106 18.72 -3.38 -4.34
C GLY A 106 20.17 -3.78 -4.44
#